data_AF-A0A1J4M0E7-F1
#
_entry.id   AF-A0A1J4M0E7-F1
#
_cell.length_a   1.000
_cell.length_b   1.000
_cell.length_c   1.000
_cell.angle_alpha   90.00
_cell.angle_beta   90.00
_cell.angle_gamma   90.00
#
_symmetry.space_group_name_H-M   'P 1'
#
loop_
_entity.id
_entity.type
_entity.pdbx_description
1 polymer ?
#
loop_
_entity_poly.entity_id
_entity_poly.type
_entity_poly.pdbx_seq_one_letter_code
_entity_poly.pdbx_strand_id
1 'polypeptide(L)'
;MPVEADGPLPNRVTIVGRGVPSNYEITVDGDIELVGGDPLEEATVVTEHSAEGAVDTGVLRFRFSGEMANIRVVDWNGVPAPDSPSTPEIHIDYGVAHVQDNQ
;
A
#
# COMPACT_ATOMS: atom_id res chain seq x y z
N MET A 1 -8.98 7.35 -24.69
CA MET A 1 -9.87 7.34 -23.52
C MET A 1 -8.95 7.37 -22.31
N PRO A 2 -8.90 8.42 -21.48
CA PRO A 2 -8.31 8.28 -20.15
C PRO A 2 -9.37 7.61 -19.27
N VAL A 3 -8.97 6.57 -18.54
CA VAL A 3 -9.82 5.96 -17.51
C VAL A 3 -9.85 6.94 -16.34
N GLU A 4 -11.03 7.44 -16.02
CA GLU A 4 -11.26 8.24 -14.81
C GLU A 4 -11.28 7.27 -13.63
N ALA A 5 -10.11 6.90 -13.12
CA ALA A 5 -9.96 6.10 -11.91
C ALA A 5 -10.08 6.95 -10.62
N ASP A 6 -10.80 8.07 -10.68
CA ASP A 6 -10.94 9.01 -9.55
C ASP A 6 -12.29 8.81 -8.82
N GLY A 7 -12.64 7.55 -8.56
CA GLY A 7 -13.57 7.26 -7.46
C GLY A 7 -12.91 7.69 -6.15
N PRO A 8 -13.62 8.27 -5.16
CA PRO A 8 -13.00 8.66 -3.91
C PRO A 8 -12.55 7.39 -3.17
N LEU A 9 -11.30 6.97 -3.38
CA LEU A 9 -10.64 5.88 -2.65
C LEU A 9 -10.48 6.36 -1.19
N PRO A 10 -11.43 6.03 -0.29
CA PRO A 10 -11.55 6.70 0.99
C PRO A 10 -10.68 6.01 2.04
N ASN A 11 -9.97 4.95 1.67
CA ASN A 11 -9.10 4.20 2.54
C ASN A 11 -7.66 4.38 2.07
N ARG A 12 -6.72 4.26 3.02
CA ARG A 12 -5.30 4.45 2.76
C ARG A 12 -4.48 3.33 3.38
N VAL A 13 -3.46 2.89 2.64
CA VAL A 13 -2.42 1.99 3.14
C VAL A 13 -1.11 2.76 3.15
N THR A 14 -0.37 2.67 4.24
CA THR A 14 0.99 3.18 4.32
C THR A 14 1.93 2.04 4.68
N ILE A 15 2.92 1.80 3.84
CA ILE A 15 3.98 0.82 4.05
C ILE A 15 5.26 1.60 4.39
N VAL A 16 5.88 1.28 5.52
CA VAL A 16 7.09 1.92 6.01
C VAL A 16 8.23 0.90 6.05
N GLY A 17 9.21 1.09 5.18
CA GLY A 17 10.43 0.31 5.15
C GLY A 17 11.23 0.43 6.45
N ARG A 18 11.85 -0.67 6.87
CA ARG A 18 12.70 -0.72 8.09
C ARG A 18 14.21 -0.74 7.79
N GLY A 19 14.60 -0.57 6.54
CA GLY A 19 15.99 -0.67 6.07
C GLY A 19 16.45 -2.07 5.66
N VAL A 20 15.50 -3.01 5.52
CA VAL A 20 15.75 -4.35 5.00
C VAL A 20 14.84 -4.58 3.80
N PRO A 21 15.38 -4.98 2.63
CA PRO A 21 14.57 -5.23 1.45
C PRO A 21 13.54 -6.32 1.76
N SER A 22 12.28 -5.97 1.60
CA SER A 22 11.13 -6.81 1.94
C SER A 22 10.10 -6.72 0.83
N ASN A 23 9.46 -7.84 0.53
CA ASN A 23 8.39 -7.87 -0.47
C ASN A 23 7.03 -7.75 0.21
N TYR A 24 6.15 -7.00 -0.44
CA TYR A 24 4.77 -6.84 -0.01
C TYR A 24 3.82 -7.13 -1.17
N GLU A 25 2.64 -7.62 -0.82
CA GLU A 25 1.53 -7.90 -1.71
C GLU A 25 0.23 -7.51 -0.98
N ILE A 26 -0.58 -6.70 -1.64
CA ILE A 26 -1.85 -6.18 -1.13
C ILE A 26 -2.93 -6.49 -2.14
N THR A 27 -4.07 -6.97 -1.66
CA THR A 27 -5.27 -7.20 -2.47
C THR A 27 -6.48 -6.59 -1.78
N VAL A 28 -7.30 -5.88 -2.55
CA VAL A 28 -8.52 -5.23 -2.08
C VAL A 28 -9.72 -5.70 -2.90
N ASP A 29 -10.92 -5.58 -2.33
CA ASP A 29 -12.16 -5.91 -3.06
C ASP A 29 -12.61 -4.80 -4.01
N GLY A 30 -12.03 -3.60 -3.88
CA GLY A 30 -12.27 -2.45 -4.75
C GLY A 30 -11.07 -2.12 -5.64
N ASP A 31 -10.89 -0.83 -5.90
CA ASP A 31 -9.78 -0.31 -6.68
C ASP A 31 -8.61 0.09 -5.76
N ILE A 32 -7.36 -0.04 -6.23
CA ILE A 32 -6.16 0.41 -5.52
C ILE A 32 -5.25 1.26 -6.42
N GLU A 33 -4.70 2.32 -5.86
CA GLU A 33 -3.81 3.23 -6.58
C GLU A 33 -2.63 3.68 -5.70
N LEU A 34 -1.46 3.82 -6.32
CA LEU A 34 -0.29 4.44 -5.68
C LEU A 34 -0.43 5.97 -5.71
N VAL A 35 -0.51 6.59 -4.54
CA VAL A 35 -0.66 8.06 -4.41
C VAL A 35 0.62 8.77 -4.00
N GLY A 36 1.64 8.03 -3.61
CA GLY A 36 2.96 8.59 -3.34
C GLY A 36 3.91 7.57 -2.76
N GLY A 37 5.10 7.51 -3.31
CA GLY A 37 6.20 6.66 -2.84
C GLY A 37 7.50 7.43 -2.80
N ASP A 38 8.50 6.86 -2.13
CA ASP A 38 9.88 7.31 -2.32
C ASP A 38 10.30 6.96 -3.76
N PRO A 39 10.82 7.91 -4.56
CA PRO A 39 11.26 7.63 -5.93
C PRO A 39 12.37 6.57 -6.03
N LEU A 40 13.04 6.22 -4.93
CA LEU A 40 13.99 5.11 -4.88
C LEU A 40 13.32 3.73 -4.94
N GLU A 41 12.02 3.65 -4.69
CA GLU A 41 11.22 2.42 -4.67
C GLU A 41 10.64 2.15 -6.07
N GLU A 42 11.50 2.01 -7.08
CA GLU A 42 11.14 1.85 -8.50
C GLU A 42 10.40 0.53 -8.84
N ALA A 43 10.29 -0.42 -7.91
CA ALA A 43 9.80 -1.77 -8.16
C ALA A 43 8.34 -2.03 -7.69
N THR A 44 7.49 -1.00 -7.68
CA THR A 44 6.08 -1.15 -7.32
C THR A 44 5.21 -1.37 -8.56
N VAL A 45 4.48 -2.48 -8.59
CA VAL A 45 3.48 -2.80 -9.62
C VAL A 45 2.10 -2.66 -9.00
N VAL A 46 1.29 -1.75 -9.56
CA VAL A 46 -0.11 -1.57 -9.15
C VAL A 46 -1.02 -1.99 -10.30
N THR A 47 -1.96 -2.86 -10.00
CA THR A 47 -3.06 -3.27 -10.88
C THR A 47 -4.37 -2.66 -10.37
N GLU A 48 -5.49 -2.97 -11.03
CA GLU A 48 -6.80 -2.44 -10.61
C GLU A 48 -7.16 -2.80 -9.16
N HIS A 49 -6.88 -4.02 -8.70
CA HIS A 49 -7.31 -4.52 -7.37
C HIS A 49 -6.15 -5.05 -6.50
N SER A 50 -4.91 -4.98 -6.99
CA SER A 50 -3.74 -5.41 -6.24
C SER A 50 -2.56 -4.47 -6.39
N ALA A 51 -1.74 -4.39 -5.35
CA ALA A 51 -0.47 -3.70 -5.38
C ALA A 51 0.61 -4.60 -4.80
N GLU A 52 1.69 -4.79 -5.53
CA GLU A 52 2.83 -5.59 -5.10
C GLU A 52 4.13 -4.84 -5.38
N GLY A 53 5.15 -5.11 -4.56
CA GLY A 53 6.44 -4.50 -4.77
C GLY A 53 7.47 -4.92 -3.72
N ALA A 54 8.57 -4.18 -3.71
CA ALA A 54 9.62 -4.31 -2.72
C ALA A 54 9.86 -2.96 -2.06
N VAL A 55 10.10 -2.98 -0.75
CA VAL A 55 10.45 -1.81 0.06
C VAL A 55 11.68 -2.07 0.90
N ASP A 56 12.59 -1.10 0.95
CA ASP A 56 13.75 -1.12 1.84
C ASP A 56 13.58 -0.13 3.01
N THR A 57 13.72 1.15 2.73
CA THR A 57 13.77 2.31 3.63
C THR A 57 12.69 3.33 3.27
N GLY A 58 12.10 3.20 2.08
CA GLY A 58 11.09 4.12 1.58
C GLY A 58 9.76 4.02 2.32
N VAL A 59 8.90 5.01 2.04
CA VAL A 59 7.50 5.01 2.49
C VAL A 59 6.61 5.02 1.28
N LEU A 60 5.77 3.99 1.16
CA LEU A 60 4.79 3.85 0.08
C LEU A 60 3.39 4.11 0.62
N ARG A 61 2.60 4.88 -0.13
CA ARG A 61 1.22 5.21 0.22
C ARG A 61 0.32 4.86 -0.94
N PHE A 62 -0.66 4.01 -0.64
CA PHE A 62 -1.70 3.60 -1.56
C PHE A 62 -3.03 4.12 -1.06
N ARG A 63 -3.93 4.45 -1.98
CA ARG A 63 -5.35 4.60 -1.67
C ARG A 63 -6.12 3.44 -2.25
N PHE A 64 -7.18 3.04 -1.57
CA PHE A 64 -8.05 1.99 -2.06
C PHE A 64 -9.52 2.24 -1.70
N SER A 65 -10.42 1.56 -2.40
CA SER A 65 -11.85 1.47 -2.09
C SER A 65 -12.23 0.04 -1.68
N GLY A 66 -13.39 -0.11 -1.05
CA GLY A 66 -13.84 -1.40 -0.56
C GLY A 66 -13.12 -1.86 0.71
N GLU A 67 -13.05 -3.18 0.90
CA GLU A 67 -12.42 -3.82 2.05
C GLU A 67 -11.04 -4.41 1.67
N MET A 68 -10.17 -4.61 2.66
CA MET A 68 -8.92 -5.33 2.40
C MET A 68 -9.22 -6.82 2.34
N ALA A 69 -8.90 -7.44 1.21
CA ALA A 69 -9.07 -8.87 1.01
C ALA A 69 -7.86 -9.65 1.56
N ASN A 70 -6.65 -9.17 1.26
CA ASN A 70 -5.43 -9.81 1.73
C ASN A 70 -4.27 -8.82 1.86
N ILE A 71 -3.41 -9.08 2.85
CA ILE A 71 -2.13 -8.41 2.98
C ILE A 71 -1.05 -9.41 3.37
N ARG A 72 0.02 -9.43 2.58
CA ARG A 72 1.15 -10.32 2.78
C ARG A 72 2.44 -9.53 2.69
N VAL A 73 3.25 -9.67 3.72
CA VAL A 73 4.58 -9.07 3.78
C VAL A 73 5.57 -10.12 4.23
N VAL A 74 6.68 -10.20 3.52
CA VAL A 74 7.78 -11.11 3.80
C VAL A 74 9.10 -10.35 3.80
N ASP A 75 10.00 -10.70 4.72
CA ASP A 75 11.36 -10.18 4.70
C ASP A 75 12.19 -10.80 3.57
N TRP A 76 13.43 -10.33 3.42
CA TRP A 76 14.41 -10.88 2.47
C TRP A 76 14.61 -12.40 2.58
N ASN A 77 14.43 -12.98 3.77
CA ASN A 77 14.58 -14.42 4.00
C ASN A 77 13.27 -15.19 3.76
N GLY A 78 12.20 -14.52 3.33
CA GLY A 78 10.89 -15.11 3.10
C GLY A 78 10.07 -15.34 4.38
N VAL A 79 10.46 -14.73 5.51
CA VAL A 79 9.74 -14.84 6.78
C VAL A 79 8.61 -13.80 6.81
N PRO A 80 7.34 -14.21 7.05
CA PRO A 80 6.21 -13.31 7.05
C PRO A 80 6.14 -12.41 8.30
N ALA A 81 5.53 -11.23 8.17
CA ALA A 81 5.09 -10.42 9.32
C ALA A 81 3.88 -11.15 9.95
N PRO A 82 4.00 -11.74 11.15
CA PRO A 82 4.56 -11.08 12.34
C PRO A 82 5.84 -11.70 12.91
N ASP A 83 6.38 -12.74 12.27
CA ASP A 83 7.45 -13.57 12.82
C ASP A 83 8.85 -12.95 12.66
N SER A 84 8.96 -11.89 11.84
CA SER A 84 10.21 -11.16 11.62
C SER A 84 10.06 -9.69 12.01
N PRO A 85 10.91 -9.16 12.92
CA PRO A 85 10.96 -7.73 13.21
C PRO A 85 11.60 -6.92 12.08
N SER A 86 12.13 -7.57 11.04
CA SER A 86 12.76 -6.90 9.90
C SER A 86 11.76 -6.56 8.79
N THR A 87 10.52 -7.05 8.86
CA THR A 87 9.47 -6.69 7.90
C THR A 87 9.03 -5.24 8.06
N PRO A 88 8.61 -4.58 6.97
CA PRO A 88 8.06 -3.23 7.01
C PRO A 88 6.80 -3.16 7.88
N GLU A 89 6.51 -1.97 8.40
CA GLU A 89 5.26 -1.69 9.09
C GLU A 89 4.18 -1.32 8.09
N ILE A 90 2.98 -1.85 8.30
CA ILE A 90 1.81 -1.54 7.48
C ILE A 90 0.77 -0.88 8.36
N HIS A 91 0.33 0.29 7.94
CA HIS A 91 -0.76 1.03 8.54
C HIS A 91 -1.93 1.07 7.56
N ILE A 92 -3.10 0.66 8.03
CA ILE A 92 -4.34 0.64 7.25
C ILE A 92 -5.31 1.62 7.91
N ASP A 93 -5.64 2.68 7.19
CA ASP A 93 -6.58 3.71 7.62
C ASP A 93 -7.87 3.57 6.80
N TYR A 94 -8.95 3.09 7.42
CA TYR A 94 -10.28 3.05 6.81
C TYR A 94 -11.03 4.35 7.04
N GLY A 95 -11.77 4.80 6.02
CA GLY A 95 -12.64 5.97 6.15
C GLY A 95 -11.86 7.26 6.41
N VAL A 96 -10.70 7.44 5.77
CA VAL A 96 -10.11 8.77 5.55
C VAL A 96 -11.00 9.56 4.59
N ALA A 97 -12.26 9.77 4.99
CA ALA A 97 -13.16 10.69 4.34
C ALA A 97 -12.41 12.02 4.22
N HIS A 98 -12.38 12.55 3.01
CA HIS A 98 -11.98 13.93 2.78
C HIS A 98 -12.94 14.74 3.66
N VAL A 99 -12.48 15.16 4.84
CA VAL A 99 -13.13 16.21 5.60
C VAL A 99 -12.90 17.43 4.73
N GLN A 100 -13.70 17.59 3.68
CA GLN A 100 -13.90 18.86 3.03
C GLN A 100 -14.53 19.70 4.11
N ASP A 101 -13.66 20.42 4.81
CA ASP A 101 -13.97 21.54 5.67
C ASP A 101 -14.90 22.45 4.87
N ASN A 102 -16.20 22.32 5.13
CA ASN A 102 -17.23 23.15 4.53
C ASN A 102 -17.22 24.49 5.27
N GLN A 103 -16.33 25.39 4.82
CA GLN A 103 -16.37 26.82 5.18
C GLN A 103 -17.30 27.59 4.25
#